data_AF-A0A0E3UQZ3-F1
#
_entry.id   AF-A0A0E3UQZ3-F1
#
_cell.length_a   1.000
_cell.length_b   1.000
_cell.length_c   1.000
_cell.angle_alpha   90.00
_cell.angle_beta   90.00
_cell.angle_gamma   90.00
#
_symmetry.space_group_name_H-M   'P 1'
#
loop_
_entity.id
_entity.type
_entity.pdbx_description
1 polymer ?
#
loop_
_entity_poly.entity_id
_entity_poly.type
_entity_poly.pdbx_seq_one_letter_code
_entity_poly.pdbx_strand_id
1 'polypeptide(L)'
;MKLNSFTLLFSFLVTLLVTEAIEKGDIIPQHNFDGSAEQTYWSASLGPLVQLVTTDRGNQALRIERNQPNGASIWATVSLPAFTLSGSKIRIRALAKAVNISTPPKPWNGIKVMLHTQGPSGDNYLQQNQPQGTFDWRSVDYVVGVPSDARQATLRLGLEAVTGMVWFDDLLITVHRKPRPPPPPPPTGLPYKGHNLTRLRGAMIGIDLKEKDFRDFGSWHANHVRWQLIWDGFPHSPADNGDIPAYEAWLESALQHLDSMLPVCRELGLHILVDLHTPPGGRNDEKECNLFKEKRFQDTFLSLWEKIARRYKNESIIWGYDLVNEPVEGIVPDDIMEWRDLAIATIQRIRAIDSEHAIILEGAPGGGAGALIDLQPVPFDKIVYSFHMYQPSTFTHQNIYDDVTPISYPGVIDGKMWDKNELRLNMKRVLDWQRAYNVHIYVGEFSAIRWAPGNSAYEYLRDVIDIFEENEWDWAYHAFREWAGWSVEHTGDKYNTQHAPIPTNRQILLMDWFKKNQH
;
A
#
# COMPACT_ATOMS: atom_id res chain seq x y z
N MET A 1 -34.97 45.77 -49.85
CA MET A 1 -34.72 44.31 -49.77
C MET A 1 -33.23 44.14 -49.48
N LYS A 2 -32.87 43.84 -48.23
CA LYS A 2 -31.49 43.77 -47.72
C LYS A 2 -30.97 42.35 -47.88
N LEU A 3 -29.79 42.17 -48.47
CA LEU A 3 -29.00 40.93 -48.40
C LEU A 3 -27.55 41.24 -47.99
N ASN A 4 -27.23 40.80 -46.77
CA ASN A 4 -25.99 40.22 -46.21
C ASN A 4 -24.59 40.69 -46.63
N SER A 5 -24.04 41.46 -45.68
CA SER A 5 -22.71 41.50 -45.05
C SER A 5 -21.64 40.45 -45.40
N PHE A 6 -20.45 40.97 -45.68
CA PHE A 6 -19.14 40.32 -45.66
C PHE A 6 -18.45 40.54 -44.29
N THR A 7 -17.93 39.46 -43.72
CA THR A 7 -16.67 39.29 -42.97
C THR A 7 -16.35 40.18 -41.76
N LEU A 8 -16.35 39.57 -40.56
CA LEU A 8 -15.34 39.85 -39.52
C LEU A 8 -14.83 38.52 -38.95
N LEU A 9 -13.53 38.25 -39.15
CA LEU A 9 -12.79 37.17 -38.51
C LEU A 9 -12.77 37.38 -36.99
N PHE A 10 -13.29 36.43 -36.22
CA PHE A 10 -12.96 36.32 -34.80
C PHE A 10 -11.66 35.54 -34.65
N SER A 11 -10.65 36.21 -34.10
CA SER A 11 -9.36 35.65 -33.72
C SER A 11 -9.57 34.54 -32.68
N PHE A 12 -9.22 33.31 -33.02
CA PHE A 12 -9.03 32.22 -32.05
C PHE A 12 -7.72 32.49 -31.31
N LEU A 13 -7.79 33.18 -30.18
CA LEU A 13 -6.69 33.20 -29.23
C LEU A 13 -6.70 31.83 -28.53
N VAL A 14 -5.82 30.93 -28.98
CA VAL A 14 -5.48 29.73 -28.20
C VAL A 14 -4.71 30.23 -26.98
N THR A 15 -5.43 30.46 -25.88
CA THR A 15 -4.80 30.62 -24.58
C THR A 15 -4.17 29.28 -24.25
N LEU A 16 -2.84 29.19 -24.36
CA LEU A 16 -2.07 28.16 -23.70
C LEU A 16 -2.38 28.29 -22.21
N LEU A 17 -3.32 27.50 -21.70
CA LEU A 17 -3.55 27.34 -20.27
C LEU A 17 -2.28 26.70 -19.72
N VAL A 18 -1.37 27.52 -19.22
CA VAL A 18 -0.46 27.10 -18.17
C VAL A 18 -1.39 26.71 -17.02
N THR A 19 -1.70 25.42 -16.88
CA THR A 19 -2.35 24.91 -15.68
C THR A 19 -1.38 25.20 -14.55
N GLU A 20 -1.73 26.12 -13.66
CA GLU A 20 -0.97 26.34 -12.42
C GLU A 20 -0.81 24.98 -11.72
N ALA A 21 0.41 24.73 -11.22
CA ALA A 21 0.69 23.49 -10.51
C ALA A 21 -0.12 23.48 -9.21
N ILE A 22 -0.88 22.41 -8.98
CA ILE A 22 -1.65 22.27 -7.73
C ILE A 22 -0.72 21.99 -6.55
N GLU A 23 -0.98 22.66 -5.44
CA GLU A 23 -0.27 22.53 -4.18
C GLU A 23 -1.13 21.85 -3.11
N LYS A 24 -0.47 21.26 -2.11
CA LYS A 24 -1.17 20.68 -0.94
C LYS A 24 -1.96 21.78 -0.24
N GLY A 25 -3.25 21.54 -0.03
CA GLY A 25 -4.18 22.49 0.59
C GLY A 25 -5.05 23.26 -0.41
N ASP A 26 -4.74 23.23 -1.71
CA ASP A 26 -5.57 23.89 -2.72
C ASP A 26 -7.02 23.39 -2.68
N ILE A 27 -7.98 24.32 -2.71
CA ILE A 27 -9.42 24.04 -2.66
C ILE A 27 -9.94 23.85 -4.09
N ILE A 28 -10.74 22.79 -4.32
CA ILE A 28 -11.23 22.42 -5.64
C ILE A 28 -12.73 22.18 -5.64
N PRO A 29 -13.50 23.03 -6.34
CA PRO A 29 -14.48 23.94 -5.73
C PRO A 29 -15.07 23.50 -4.36
N GLN A 30 -15.29 24.49 -3.49
CA GLN A 30 -16.07 24.35 -2.26
C GLN A 30 -17.54 24.72 -2.53
N HIS A 31 -18.47 23.99 -1.92
CA HIS A 31 -19.90 24.24 -2.01
C HIS A 31 -20.55 24.21 -0.62
N ASN A 32 -21.09 25.35 -0.19
CA ASN A 32 -21.93 25.46 1.01
C ASN A 32 -23.43 25.50 0.65
N PHE A 33 -23.77 25.40 -0.64
CA PHE A 33 -25.15 25.35 -1.15
C PHE A 33 -26.00 26.60 -0.90
N ASP A 34 -25.42 27.67 -0.38
CA ASP A 34 -26.07 28.93 -0.09
C ASP A 34 -26.05 29.91 -1.29
N GLY A 35 -27.21 30.53 -1.54
CA GLY A 35 -27.31 31.67 -2.43
C GLY A 35 -27.49 31.34 -3.91
N SER A 36 -27.54 32.37 -4.74
CA SER A 36 -27.89 32.27 -6.16
C SER A 36 -26.80 31.63 -7.03
N ALA A 37 -25.54 31.71 -6.60
CA ALA A 37 -24.42 31.07 -7.29
C ALA A 37 -24.57 29.54 -7.28
N GLU A 38 -24.92 28.97 -6.13
CA GLU A 38 -25.16 27.53 -5.97
C GLU A 38 -26.41 27.09 -6.74
N GLN A 39 -27.50 27.87 -6.69
CA GLN A 39 -28.68 27.58 -7.53
C GLN A 39 -28.34 27.49 -9.02
N THR A 40 -27.45 28.38 -9.49
CA THR A 40 -26.99 28.38 -10.89
C THR A 40 -26.10 27.17 -11.17
N TYR A 41 -25.13 26.90 -10.29
CA TYR A 41 -24.19 25.79 -10.44
C TYR A 41 -24.88 24.44 -10.50
N TRP A 42 -25.81 24.18 -9.57
CA TRP A 42 -26.51 22.90 -9.45
C TRP A 42 -27.72 22.77 -10.38
N SER A 43 -28.07 23.80 -11.16
CA SER A 43 -29.30 23.86 -11.97
C SER A 43 -29.54 22.63 -12.85
N ALA A 44 -28.49 22.03 -13.42
CA ALA A 44 -28.59 20.81 -14.23
C ALA A 44 -28.96 19.54 -13.41
N SER A 45 -28.70 19.55 -12.10
CA SER A 45 -29.06 18.48 -11.17
C SER A 45 -30.40 18.74 -10.46
N LEU A 46 -30.84 20.00 -10.35
CA LEU A 46 -32.03 20.36 -9.59
C LEU A 46 -33.33 19.89 -10.28
N GLY A 47 -34.28 19.44 -9.46
CA GLY A 47 -35.57 18.95 -9.89
C GLY A 47 -36.47 18.56 -8.71
N PRO A 48 -37.59 17.86 -8.94
CA PRO A 48 -38.52 17.50 -7.87
C PRO A 48 -37.89 16.71 -6.73
N LEU A 49 -36.87 15.91 -7.03
CA LEU A 49 -36.21 15.01 -6.08
C LEU A 49 -34.81 15.48 -5.64
N VAL A 50 -34.29 16.57 -6.22
CA VAL A 50 -32.97 17.16 -5.89
C VAL A 50 -33.18 18.66 -5.76
N GLN A 51 -33.12 19.18 -4.54
CA GLN A 51 -33.52 20.55 -4.22
C GLN A 51 -32.50 21.22 -3.30
N LEU A 52 -32.27 22.51 -3.48
CA LEU A 52 -31.68 23.34 -2.44
C LEU A 52 -32.79 23.77 -1.48
N VAL A 53 -32.66 23.42 -0.19
CA VAL A 53 -33.68 23.68 0.82
C VAL A 53 -33.07 24.37 2.03
N THR A 54 -33.82 25.27 2.65
CA THR A 54 -33.42 25.84 3.95
C THR A 54 -33.54 24.78 5.03
N THR A 55 -32.48 24.59 5.79
CA THR A 55 -32.39 23.63 6.89
C THR A 55 -32.96 24.23 8.19
N ASP A 56 -33.06 23.38 9.21
CA ASP A 56 -33.34 23.77 10.59
C ASP A 56 -32.26 24.68 11.21
N ARG A 57 -31.08 24.77 10.59
CA ARG A 57 -29.97 25.64 11.00
C ARG A 57 -30.02 27.03 10.35
N GLY A 58 -30.96 27.26 9.42
CA GLY A 58 -31.16 28.54 8.74
C GLY A 58 -30.28 28.76 7.50
N ASN A 59 -29.38 27.84 7.18
CA ASN A 59 -28.63 27.81 5.92
C ASN A 59 -29.32 26.92 4.86
N GLN A 60 -28.87 26.93 3.62
CA GLN A 60 -29.33 26.03 2.57
C GLN A 60 -28.50 24.75 2.53
N ALA A 61 -29.12 23.64 2.13
CA ALA A 61 -28.45 22.37 1.88
C ALA A 61 -29.03 21.69 0.64
N LEU A 62 -28.23 20.84 0.01
CA LEU A 62 -28.68 19.99 -1.09
C LEU A 62 -29.44 18.78 -0.54
N ARG A 63 -30.77 18.78 -0.68
CA ARG A 63 -31.63 17.64 -0.37
C ARG A 63 -31.82 16.75 -1.59
N ILE A 64 -31.65 15.45 -1.40
CA ILE A 64 -31.97 14.41 -2.37
C ILE A 64 -32.95 13.42 -1.75
N GLU A 65 -34.05 13.15 -2.45
CA GLU A 65 -35.12 12.26 -2.02
C GLU A 65 -35.32 11.13 -3.03
N ARG A 66 -35.54 9.91 -2.52
CA ARG A 66 -35.90 8.77 -3.35
C ARG A 66 -36.94 7.89 -2.68
N ASN A 67 -38.06 7.67 -3.37
CA ASN A 67 -39.23 7.00 -2.80
C ASN A 67 -39.43 5.55 -3.29
N GLN A 68 -38.60 5.05 -4.22
CA GLN A 68 -38.71 3.68 -4.73
C GLN A 68 -37.35 2.97 -4.73
N PRO A 69 -37.24 1.77 -4.12
CA PRO A 69 -35.97 1.05 -4.04
C PRO A 69 -35.55 0.47 -5.41
N ASN A 70 -36.52 0.13 -6.25
CA ASN A 70 -36.32 -0.39 -7.60
C ASN A 70 -36.29 0.78 -8.60
N GLY A 71 -35.10 1.15 -9.10
CA GLY A 71 -34.90 2.23 -10.06
C GLY A 71 -33.44 2.64 -10.18
N ALA A 72 -33.12 3.49 -11.18
CA ALA A 72 -31.80 4.11 -11.31
C ALA A 72 -31.48 4.98 -10.08
N SER A 73 -30.20 5.10 -9.76
CA SER A 73 -29.72 5.98 -8.71
C SER A 73 -30.01 7.45 -9.00
N ILE A 74 -30.10 8.25 -7.95
CA ILE A 74 -30.29 9.69 -8.05
C ILE A 74 -29.14 10.43 -7.38
N TRP A 75 -28.61 11.44 -8.06
CA TRP A 75 -27.47 12.19 -7.58
C TRP A 75 -27.40 13.57 -8.24
N ALA A 76 -26.77 14.48 -7.52
CA ALA A 76 -26.22 15.70 -8.07
C ALA A 76 -24.71 15.52 -8.30
N THR A 77 -24.15 16.21 -9.28
CA THR A 77 -22.76 16.02 -9.70
C THR A 77 -21.92 17.30 -9.67
N VAL A 78 -20.67 17.18 -9.24
CA VAL A 78 -19.63 18.20 -9.36
C VAL A 78 -18.56 17.67 -10.32
N SER A 79 -18.29 18.41 -11.40
CA SER A 79 -17.17 18.09 -12.30
C SER A 79 -15.86 18.62 -11.71
N LEU A 80 -14.85 17.75 -11.63
CA LEU A 80 -13.52 18.11 -11.14
C LEU A 80 -12.53 18.22 -12.31
N PRO A 81 -11.48 19.07 -12.19
CA PRO A 81 -10.47 19.23 -13.23
C PRO A 81 -9.56 18.00 -13.31
N ALA A 82 -10.03 16.94 -13.96
CA ALA A 82 -9.39 15.63 -13.98
C ALA A 82 -7.91 15.70 -14.37
N PHE A 83 -7.57 16.38 -15.46
CA PHE A 83 -6.20 16.52 -15.95
C PHE A 83 -5.25 17.17 -14.94
N THR A 84 -5.73 18.20 -14.22
CA THR A 84 -4.95 18.88 -13.19
C THR A 84 -4.76 17.98 -11.97
N LEU A 85 -5.75 17.15 -11.66
CA LEU A 85 -5.76 16.26 -10.51
C LEU A 85 -5.12 14.89 -10.76
N SER A 86 -4.89 14.49 -12.01
CA SER A 86 -4.41 13.15 -12.34
C SER A 86 -3.11 12.82 -11.61
N GLY A 87 -3.12 11.72 -10.84
CA GLY A 87 -1.98 11.28 -10.03
C GLY A 87 -1.86 11.96 -8.66
N SER A 88 -2.77 12.85 -8.29
CA SER A 88 -2.84 13.45 -6.95
C SER A 88 -3.63 12.56 -5.98
N LYS A 89 -3.57 12.87 -4.67
CA LYS A 89 -4.59 12.48 -3.70
C LYS A 89 -5.39 13.72 -3.30
N ILE A 90 -6.70 13.59 -3.22
CA ILE A 90 -7.60 14.65 -2.75
C ILE A 90 -8.34 14.18 -1.49
N ARG A 91 -8.65 15.11 -0.58
CA ARG A 91 -9.51 14.89 0.57
C ARG A 91 -10.90 15.42 0.23
N ILE A 92 -11.92 14.59 0.41
CA ILE A 92 -13.32 14.95 0.18
C ILE A 92 -14.01 14.97 1.53
N ARG A 93 -14.55 16.14 1.89
CA ARG A 93 -15.33 16.35 3.11
C ARG A 93 -16.70 16.90 2.76
N ALA A 94 -17.75 16.39 3.41
CA ALA A 94 -19.09 16.96 3.36
C ALA A 94 -19.82 16.65 4.67
N LEU A 95 -20.72 17.53 5.10
CA LEU A 95 -21.73 17.18 6.10
C LEU A 95 -22.88 16.42 5.43
N ALA A 96 -23.35 15.37 6.08
CA ALA A 96 -24.51 14.61 5.65
C ALA A 96 -25.50 14.41 6.79
N LYS A 97 -26.79 14.57 6.50
CA LYS A 97 -27.93 14.22 7.36
C LYS A 97 -28.86 13.31 6.58
N ALA A 98 -29.46 12.31 7.20
CA ALA A 98 -30.32 11.39 6.48
C ALA A 98 -31.54 10.95 7.28
N VAL A 99 -32.63 10.66 6.58
CA VAL A 99 -33.90 10.21 7.14
C VAL A 99 -34.39 9.00 6.35
N ASN A 100 -34.69 7.92 7.09
CA ASN A 100 -35.31 6.70 6.58
C ASN A 100 -34.57 6.07 5.40
N ILE A 101 -33.22 6.05 5.44
CA ILE A 101 -32.44 5.35 4.43
C ILE A 101 -32.69 3.84 4.56
N SER A 102 -33.25 3.23 3.52
CA SER A 102 -33.53 1.79 3.50
C SER A 102 -32.26 0.95 3.52
N THR A 103 -32.39 -0.33 3.87
CA THR A 103 -31.28 -1.27 3.81
C THR A 103 -30.74 -1.42 2.39
N PRO A 104 -29.43 -1.26 2.17
CA PRO A 104 -28.83 -1.38 0.86
C PRO A 104 -28.73 -2.86 0.43
N PRO A 105 -28.97 -3.19 -0.85
CA PRO A 105 -28.90 -4.57 -1.34
C PRO A 105 -27.47 -5.11 -1.45
N LYS A 106 -26.46 -4.22 -1.50
CA LYS A 106 -25.03 -4.55 -1.43
C LYS A 106 -24.32 -3.57 -0.49
N PRO A 107 -23.19 -3.97 0.15
CA PRO A 107 -22.46 -3.10 1.08
C PRO A 107 -22.00 -1.76 0.50
N TRP A 108 -21.81 -1.67 -0.82
CA TRP A 108 -21.38 -0.45 -1.50
C TRP A 108 -22.53 0.48 -1.92
N ASN A 109 -23.79 0.06 -1.85
CA ASN A 109 -24.94 0.92 -2.14
C ASN A 109 -25.29 1.82 -0.93
N GLY A 110 -26.25 2.74 -1.09
CA GLY A 110 -26.65 3.67 -0.03
C GLY A 110 -26.41 5.14 -0.38
N ILE A 111 -26.09 5.95 0.62
CA ILE A 111 -25.71 7.36 0.44
C ILE A 111 -24.36 7.44 -0.28
N LYS A 112 -24.29 8.35 -1.25
CA LYS A 112 -23.10 8.59 -2.07
C LYS A 112 -22.51 9.96 -1.79
N VAL A 113 -21.22 9.94 -1.45
CA VAL A 113 -20.26 11.02 -1.66
C VAL A 113 -19.11 10.34 -2.39
N MET A 114 -19.24 10.18 -3.70
CA MET A 114 -18.42 9.24 -4.48
C MET A 114 -17.69 9.95 -5.62
N LEU A 115 -16.37 9.80 -5.67
CA LEU A 115 -15.57 10.20 -6.82
C LEU A 115 -15.64 9.10 -7.88
N HIS A 116 -16.15 9.44 -9.06
CA HIS A 116 -16.09 8.62 -10.26
C HIS A 116 -15.03 9.18 -11.20
N THR A 117 -14.04 8.38 -11.59
CA THR A 117 -13.05 8.77 -12.60
C THR A 117 -13.07 7.82 -13.78
N GLN A 118 -12.70 8.34 -14.95
CA GLN A 118 -12.62 7.57 -16.20
C GLN A 118 -11.29 7.82 -16.89
N GLY A 119 -10.63 6.75 -17.34
CA GLY A 119 -9.37 6.80 -18.10
C GLY A 119 -9.15 5.55 -18.93
N PRO A 120 -8.02 5.46 -19.67
CA PRO A 120 -7.64 4.26 -20.41
C PRO A 120 -7.65 2.95 -19.59
N SER A 121 -7.38 3.03 -18.28
CA SER A 121 -7.43 1.89 -17.37
C SER A 121 -8.85 1.48 -16.94
N GLY A 122 -9.89 2.21 -17.35
CA GLY A 122 -11.29 1.95 -17.02
C GLY A 122 -11.90 2.94 -16.03
N ASP A 123 -13.11 2.61 -15.57
CA ASP A 123 -13.85 3.38 -14.56
C ASP A 123 -13.38 3.06 -13.15
N ASN A 124 -13.26 4.07 -12.29
CA ASN A 124 -12.99 3.90 -10.86
C ASN A 124 -14.08 4.56 -10.02
N TYR A 125 -14.62 3.85 -9.03
CA TYR A 125 -15.69 4.32 -8.14
C TYR A 125 -15.19 4.35 -6.70
N LEU A 126 -14.82 5.53 -6.23
CA LEU A 126 -14.06 5.71 -4.99
C LEU A 126 -14.92 6.44 -3.97
N GLN A 127 -15.17 5.82 -2.82
CA GLN A 127 -16.10 6.31 -1.81
C GLN A 127 -15.82 5.74 -0.41
N GLN A 128 -16.34 6.41 0.61
CA GLN A 128 -16.54 5.85 1.95
C GLN A 128 -18.02 5.48 2.13
N ASN A 129 -18.30 4.21 2.45
CA ASN A 129 -19.67 3.75 2.71
C ASN A 129 -20.27 4.49 3.91
N GLN A 130 -21.56 4.79 3.83
CA GLN A 130 -22.29 5.55 4.85
C GLN A 130 -23.35 4.67 5.53
N PRO A 131 -23.71 4.98 6.79
CA PRO A 131 -24.72 4.21 7.51
C PRO A 131 -26.10 4.32 6.85
N GLN A 132 -26.89 3.25 7.00
CA GLN A 132 -28.32 3.25 6.68
C GLN A 132 -29.16 3.87 7.82
N GLY A 133 -30.47 4.04 7.60
CA GLY A 133 -31.41 4.55 8.60
C GLY A 133 -31.47 6.08 8.67
N THR A 134 -31.71 6.59 9.88
CA THR A 134 -31.86 8.02 10.16
C THR A 134 -30.73 8.48 11.05
N PHE A 135 -30.10 9.61 10.69
CA PHE A 135 -29.07 10.24 11.50
C PHE A 135 -29.05 11.74 11.27
N ASP A 136 -28.72 12.48 12.32
CA ASP A 136 -28.48 13.92 12.21
C ASP A 136 -27.11 14.21 11.61
N TRP A 137 -26.87 15.46 11.25
CA TRP A 137 -25.66 15.93 10.59
C TRP A 137 -24.36 15.34 11.15
N ARG A 138 -23.59 14.71 10.27
CA ARG A 138 -22.28 14.14 10.56
C ARG A 138 -21.32 14.39 9.41
N SER A 139 -20.02 14.32 9.70
CA SER A 139 -18.99 14.43 8.67
C SER A 139 -18.87 13.13 7.87
N VAL A 140 -18.77 13.27 6.55
CA VAL A 140 -18.20 12.33 5.61
C VAL A 140 -16.83 12.89 5.25
N ASP A 141 -15.75 12.18 5.55
CA ASP A 141 -14.37 12.67 5.35
C ASP A 141 -13.47 11.51 4.96
N TYR A 142 -12.92 11.55 3.75
CA TYR A 142 -11.99 10.54 3.27
C TYR A 142 -10.99 11.10 2.25
N VAL A 143 -9.84 10.45 2.15
CA VAL A 143 -8.80 10.74 1.15
C VAL A 143 -8.88 9.71 0.04
N VAL A 144 -8.74 10.16 -1.21
CA VAL A 144 -8.82 9.31 -2.40
C VAL A 144 -7.73 9.68 -3.41
N GLY A 145 -7.12 8.66 -4.02
CA GLY A 145 -6.19 8.84 -5.14
C GLY A 145 -6.92 9.04 -6.47
N VAL A 146 -6.51 10.05 -7.24
CA VAL A 146 -7.00 10.26 -8.60
C VAL A 146 -6.05 9.51 -9.55
N PRO A 147 -6.54 8.55 -10.36
CA PRO A 147 -5.68 7.80 -11.28
C PRO A 147 -4.84 8.72 -12.18
N SER A 148 -3.58 8.35 -12.41
CA SER A 148 -2.64 9.15 -13.23
C SER A 148 -3.08 9.31 -14.68
N ASP A 149 -3.93 8.40 -15.17
CA ASP A 149 -4.46 8.39 -16.51
C ASP A 149 -5.90 8.92 -16.59
N ALA A 150 -6.45 9.45 -15.48
CA ALA A 150 -7.78 10.02 -15.44
C ALA A 150 -7.94 11.14 -16.48
N ARG A 151 -9.03 11.05 -17.26
CA ARG A 151 -9.45 12.02 -18.27
C ARG A 151 -10.71 12.75 -17.86
N GLN A 152 -11.51 12.12 -17.00
CA GLN A 152 -12.72 12.70 -16.42
C GLN A 152 -12.78 12.35 -14.93
N ALA A 153 -13.32 13.28 -14.14
CA ALA A 153 -13.50 13.14 -12.70
C ALA A 153 -14.79 13.84 -12.30
N THR A 154 -15.69 13.12 -11.65
CA THR A 154 -17.01 13.61 -11.23
C THR A 154 -17.30 13.14 -9.81
N LEU A 155 -17.52 14.08 -8.90
CA LEU A 155 -18.06 13.78 -7.58
C LEU A 155 -19.58 13.66 -7.65
N ARG A 156 -20.14 12.58 -7.08
CA ARG A 156 -21.57 12.30 -7.01
C ARG A 156 -22.06 12.37 -5.57
N LEU A 157 -23.03 13.23 -5.31
CA LEU A 157 -23.78 13.32 -4.07
C LEU A 157 -25.17 12.72 -4.28
N GLY A 158 -25.58 11.69 -3.52
CA GLY A 158 -26.91 11.10 -3.77
C GLY A 158 -27.24 9.78 -3.09
N LEU A 159 -28.16 9.02 -3.70
CA LEU A 159 -28.70 7.75 -3.23
C LEU A 159 -28.64 6.69 -4.34
N GLU A 160 -28.02 5.55 -4.04
CA GLU A 160 -27.95 4.39 -4.94
C GLU A 160 -28.69 3.20 -4.33
N ALA A 161 -29.63 2.63 -5.10
CA ALA A 161 -30.39 1.42 -4.75
C ALA A 161 -31.11 1.43 -3.37
N VAL A 162 -31.22 2.60 -2.73
CA VAL A 162 -31.96 2.83 -1.48
C VAL A 162 -33.05 3.90 -1.64
N THR A 163 -34.04 3.87 -0.74
CA THR A 163 -35.01 4.95 -0.53
C THR A 163 -34.64 5.80 0.67
N GLY A 164 -35.27 6.97 0.79
CA GLY A 164 -35.15 7.89 1.91
C GLY A 164 -34.77 9.30 1.45
N MET A 165 -34.36 10.13 2.40
CA MET A 165 -33.89 11.49 2.15
C MET A 165 -32.49 11.67 2.71
N VAL A 166 -31.64 12.38 1.97
CA VAL A 166 -30.33 12.82 2.43
C VAL A 166 -30.14 14.30 2.14
N TRP A 167 -29.49 14.99 3.05
CA TRP A 167 -29.05 16.37 2.89
C TRP A 167 -27.54 16.41 2.92
N PHE A 168 -26.96 17.21 2.03
CA PHE A 168 -25.52 17.49 2.00
C PHE A 168 -25.27 18.97 2.20
N ASP A 169 -24.21 19.26 2.93
CA ASP A 169 -23.79 20.61 3.25
C ASP A 169 -22.26 20.67 3.39
N ASP A 170 -21.67 21.87 3.33
CA ASP A 170 -20.23 22.11 3.50
C ASP A 170 -19.33 21.13 2.71
N LEU A 171 -19.62 20.94 1.42
CA LEU A 171 -18.77 20.15 0.54
C LEU A 171 -17.45 20.89 0.33
N LEU A 172 -16.36 20.29 0.78
CA LEU A 172 -15.01 20.77 0.63
C LEU A 172 -14.14 19.67 0.03
N ILE A 173 -13.47 20.00 -1.07
CA ILE A 173 -12.47 19.12 -1.66
C ILE A 173 -11.14 19.87 -1.64
N THR A 174 -10.11 19.25 -1.09
CA THR A 174 -8.77 19.81 -1.05
C THR A 174 -7.76 18.87 -1.67
N VAL A 175 -6.72 19.42 -2.28
CA VAL A 175 -5.54 18.66 -2.68
C VAL A 175 -4.83 18.20 -1.40
N HIS A 176 -4.87 16.90 -1.15
CA HIS A 176 -4.21 16.30 -0.01
C HIS A 176 -2.73 16.04 -0.31
N ARG A 177 -2.43 15.60 -1.56
CA ARG A 177 -1.08 15.38 -2.06
C ARG A 177 -1.03 15.65 -3.55
N LYS A 178 -0.05 16.44 -4.01
CA LYS A 178 0.13 16.77 -5.42
C LYS A 178 0.50 15.57 -6.30
N PRO A 179 0.27 15.65 -7.63
CA PRO A 179 0.75 14.66 -8.58
C PRO A 179 2.24 14.46 -8.43
N ARG A 180 2.66 13.20 -8.53
CA ARG A 180 4.08 12.86 -8.51
C ARG A 180 4.77 13.50 -9.73
N PRO A 181 5.90 14.21 -9.54
CA PRO A 181 6.67 14.66 -10.69
C PRO A 181 7.16 13.45 -11.50
N PRO A 182 7.31 13.58 -12.83
CA PRO A 182 7.93 12.53 -13.62
C PRO A 182 9.31 12.18 -13.03
N PRO A 183 9.74 10.92 -13.13
CA PRO A 183 11.08 10.54 -12.73
C PRO A 183 12.13 11.44 -13.41
N PRO A 184 13.19 11.85 -12.70
CA PRO A 184 14.32 12.47 -13.38
C PRO A 184 14.93 11.48 -14.38
N PRO A 185 15.71 11.94 -15.37
CA PRO A 185 16.51 11.03 -16.18
C PRO A 185 17.34 10.12 -15.24
N PRO A 186 17.40 8.80 -15.51
CA PRO A 186 18.12 7.90 -14.64
C PRO A 186 19.58 8.33 -14.51
N PRO A 187 20.10 8.44 -13.28
CA PRO A 187 21.53 8.60 -13.06
C PRO A 187 22.35 7.57 -13.85
N THR A 188 23.52 7.98 -14.34
CA THR A 188 24.47 7.07 -14.99
C THR A 188 25.19 6.21 -13.93
N GLY A 189 25.33 4.90 -14.19
CA GLY A 189 26.03 3.97 -13.29
C GLY A 189 25.10 2.91 -12.71
N LEU A 190 25.68 1.88 -12.09
CA LEU A 190 24.90 0.83 -11.44
C LEU A 190 24.19 1.39 -10.20
N PRO A 191 22.93 0.98 -9.93
CA PRO A 191 22.25 1.38 -8.71
C PRO A 191 22.97 0.83 -7.48
N TYR A 192 22.92 1.58 -6.38
CA TYR A 192 23.43 1.11 -5.09
C TYR A 192 22.61 -0.08 -4.60
N LYS A 193 23.26 -1.23 -4.41
CA LYS A 193 22.62 -2.47 -3.90
C LYS A 193 22.75 -2.64 -2.38
N GLY A 194 23.70 -1.94 -1.74
CA GLY A 194 24.02 -2.11 -0.32
C GLY A 194 25.07 -3.18 -0.01
N HIS A 195 25.56 -3.90 -1.02
CA HIS A 195 26.59 -4.92 -0.86
C HIS A 195 27.40 -5.08 -2.15
N ASN A 196 28.54 -5.76 -2.05
CA ASN A 196 29.40 -6.12 -3.19
C ASN A 196 29.20 -7.56 -3.68
N LEU A 197 28.28 -8.31 -3.05
CA LEU A 197 27.93 -9.67 -3.47
C LEU A 197 27.18 -9.65 -4.81
N THR A 198 27.24 -10.78 -5.54
CA THR A 198 26.46 -10.95 -6.78
C THR A 198 24.96 -10.81 -6.51
N ARG A 199 24.49 -11.36 -5.39
CA ARG A 199 23.09 -11.40 -4.96
C ARG A 199 23.01 -11.73 -3.48
N LEU A 200 22.04 -11.15 -2.77
CA LEU A 200 21.53 -11.67 -1.51
C LEU A 200 20.36 -12.62 -1.80
N ARG A 201 20.52 -13.89 -1.45
CA ARG A 201 19.46 -14.91 -1.54
C ARG A 201 19.29 -15.57 -0.19
N GLY A 202 18.11 -15.37 0.38
CA GLY A 202 17.86 -15.75 1.76
C GLY A 202 16.41 -16.06 2.04
N ALA A 203 16.06 -15.95 3.31
CA ALA A 203 14.71 -16.11 3.80
C ALA A 203 14.41 -15.12 4.93
N MET A 204 13.14 -14.80 5.09
CA MET A 204 12.61 -14.34 6.36
C MET A 204 12.55 -15.53 7.32
N ILE A 205 12.92 -15.30 8.58
CA ILE A 205 13.11 -16.37 9.57
C ILE A 205 12.13 -16.27 10.72
N GLY A 206 11.86 -17.39 11.40
CA GLY A 206 11.15 -17.38 12.68
C GLY A 206 11.91 -16.63 13.78
N ILE A 207 11.19 -16.16 14.81
CA ILE A 207 11.75 -15.31 15.89
C ILE A 207 12.53 -16.05 16.97
N ASP A 208 12.35 -17.37 17.08
CA ASP A 208 12.91 -18.17 18.17
C ASP A 208 14.06 -19.09 17.74
N LEU A 209 14.57 -18.91 16.51
CA LEU A 209 15.60 -19.77 15.94
C LEU A 209 16.87 -19.79 16.80
N LYS A 210 17.45 -20.98 16.93
CA LYS A 210 18.70 -21.20 17.67
C LYS A 210 19.84 -21.43 16.70
N GLU A 211 21.07 -21.44 17.21
CA GLU A 211 22.27 -21.67 16.41
C GLU A 211 22.16 -22.88 15.45
N LYS A 212 21.54 -23.98 15.89
CA LYS A 212 21.32 -25.15 15.03
C LYS A 212 20.50 -24.81 13.78
N ASP A 213 19.47 -23.99 13.91
CA ASP A 213 18.61 -23.58 12.79
C ASP A 213 19.40 -22.74 11.77
N PHE A 214 20.24 -21.82 12.25
CA PHE A 214 21.14 -21.04 11.38
C PHE A 214 22.17 -21.94 10.69
N ARG A 215 22.73 -22.93 11.39
CA ARG A 215 23.66 -23.90 10.79
C ARG A 215 22.97 -24.78 9.75
N ASP A 216 21.73 -25.22 10.01
CA ASP A 216 20.91 -25.93 9.02
C ASP A 216 20.69 -25.04 7.78
N PHE A 217 20.33 -23.76 7.96
CA PHE A 217 20.11 -22.83 6.85
C PHE A 217 21.39 -22.48 6.07
N GLY A 218 22.50 -22.29 6.78
CA GLY A 218 23.83 -22.11 6.18
C GLY A 218 24.28 -23.33 5.37
N SER A 219 23.89 -24.54 5.78
CA SER A 219 24.14 -25.77 4.99
C SER A 219 23.40 -25.80 3.65
N TRP A 220 22.35 -24.97 3.49
CA TRP A 220 21.67 -24.78 2.21
C TRP A 220 22.39 -23.78 1.30
N HIS A 221 23.48 -23.16 1.77
CA HIS A 221 24.24 -22.08 1.12
C HIS A 221 23.50 -20.73 1.05
N ALA A 222 22.50 -20.49 1.90
CA ALA A 222 21.92 -19.15 2.01
C ALA A 222 22.98 -18.15 2.49
N ASN A 223 22.94 -16.91 2.03
CA ASN A 223 23.87 -15.83 2.45
C ASN A 223 23.15 -14.62 3.05
N HIS A 224 21.83 -14.71 3.24
CA HIS A 224 20.99 -13.61 3.66
C HIS A 224 19.86 -14.08 4.59
N VAL A 225 19.55 -13.26 5.59
CA VAL A 225 18.44 -13.43 6.53
C VAL A 225 17.72 -12.09 6.67
N ARG A 226 16.40 -12.07 6.42
CA ARG A 226 15.53 -10.98 6.87
C ARG A 226 15.08 -11.29 8.30
N TRP A 227 15.70 -10.60 9.25
CA TRP A 227 15.48 -10.78 10.68
C TRP A 227 14.30 -9.92 11.13
N GLN A 228 13.12 -10.53 11.21
CA GLN A 228 11.92 -9.84 11.64
C GLN A 228 11.91 -9.59 13.15
N LEU A 229 11.66 -8.35 13.53
CA LEU A 229 11.31 -7.91 14.86
C LEU A 229 9.78 -7.88 14.95
N ILE A 230 9.17 -9.05 15.15
CA ILE A 230 7.72 -9.26 15.28
C ILE A 230 7.37 -9.63 16.73
N TRP A 231 6.33 -9.00 17.28
CA TRP A 231 5.83 -9.27 18.63
C TRP A 231 4.61 -10.18 18.55
N ASP A 232 4.82 -11.51 18.59
CA ASP A 232 3.78 -12.54 18.72
C ASP A 232 2.56 -12.40 17.79
N GLY A 233 2.76 -11.95 16.54
CA GLY A 233 1.70 -11.97 15.52
C GLY A 233 1.75 -10.85 14.49
N PHE A 234 1.04 -11.10 13.38
CA PHE A 234 0.79 -10.14 12.32
C PHE A 234 -0.60 -10.41 11.70
N PRO A 235 -1.38 -9.38 11.32
CA PRO A 235 -1.09 -7.95 11.47
C PRO A 235 -1.28 -7.44 12.91
N HIS A 236 -1.96 -8.20 13.76
CA HIS A 236 -2.22 -7.86 15.16
C HIS A 236 -1.18 -8.45 16.09
N SER A 237 -0.88 -7.72 17.15
CA SER A 237 0.19 -8.04 18.11
C SER A 237 -0.15 -7.53 19.51
N PRO A 238 0.59 -7.92 20.56
CA PRO A 238 0.49 -7.28 21.88
C PRO A 238 0.74 -5.77 21.84
N ALA A 239 1.45 -5.24 20.83
CA ALA A 239 1.69 -3.81 20.69
C ALA A 239 0.42 -2.99 20.45
N ASP A 240 -0.64 -3.60 19.90
CA ASP A 240 -1.92 -2.93 19.61
C ASP A 240 -2.58 -2.39 20.90
N ASN A 241 -2.33 -3.07 22.04
CA ASN A 241 -2.87 -2.72 23.36
C ASN A 241 -1.78 -2.46 24.42
N GLY A 242 -0.50 -2.56 24.03
CA GLY A 242 0.65 -2.41 24.92
C GLY A 242 0.99 -0.95 25.22
N ASP A 243 1.70 -0.73 26.33
CA ASP A 243 2.32 0.56 26.59
C ASP A 243 3.75 0.62 26.03
N ILE A 244 4.29 1.84 25.93
CA ILE A 244 5.64 2.08 25.40
C ILE A 244 6.71 1.31 26.20
N PRO A 245 6.71 1.28 27.55
CA PRO A 245 7.66 0.49 28.32
C PRO A 245 7.63 -1.01 28.00
N ALA A 246 6.46 -1.62 27.85
CA ALA A 246 6.34 -3.04 27.48
C ALA A 246 6.90 -3.29 26.08
N TYR A 247 6.60 -2.40 25.12
CA TYR A 247 7.14 -2.46 23.77
C TYR A 247 8.67 -2.35 23.76
N GLU A 248 9.24 -1.39 24.50
CA GLU A 248 10.69 -1.20 24.60
C GLU A 248 11.40 -2.40 25.25
N ALA A 249 10.77 -3.02 26.25
CA ALA A 249 11.28 -4.22 26.90
C ALA A 249 11.28 -5.43 25.96
N TRP A 250 10.20 -5.65 25.20
CA TRP A 250 10.14 -6.68 24.16
C TRP A 250 11.22 -6.45 23.09
N LEU A 251 11.30 -5.22 22.55
CA LEU A 251 12.26 -4.89 21.50
C LEU A 251 13.70 -5.13 21.98
N GLU A 252 14.04 -4.74 23.21
CA GLU A 252 15.37 -5.01 23.76
C GLU A 252 15.65 -6.52 23.85
N SER A 253 14.67 -7.34 24.27
CA SER A 253 14.83 -8.80 24.28
C SER A 253 15.06 -9.37 22.88
N ALA A 254 14.31 -8.90 21.88
CA ALA A 254 14.47 -9.33 20.49
C ALA A 254 15.85 -8.96 19.92
N LEU A 255 16.34 -7.74 20.21
CA LEU A 255 17.68 -7.29 19.81
C LEU A 255 18.80 -8.06 20.54
N GLN A 256 18.61 -8.42 21.81
CA GLN A 256 19.56 -9.29 22.53
C GLN A 256 19.63 -10.69 21.92
N HIS A 257 18.51 -11.21 21.42
CA HIS A 257 18.52 -12.47 20.70
C HIS A 257 19.31 -12.35 19.38
N LEU A 258 19.07 -11.29 18.58
CA LEU A 258 19.86 -11.00 17.39
C LEU A 258 21.37 -10.92 17.72
N ASP A 259 21.75 -10.15 18.74
CA ASP A 259 23.13 -10.03 19.18
C ASP A 259 23.78 -11.38 19.50
N SER A 260 23.04 -12.27 20.17
CA SER A 260 23.52 -13.60 20.53
C SER A 260 23.84 -14.47 19.30
N MET A 261 23.17 -14.23 18.17
CA MET A 261 23.33 -15.00 16.93
C MET A 261 24.32 -14.37 15.94
N LEU A 262 24.73 -13.10 16.11
CA LEU A 262 25.72 -12.43 15.24
C LEU A 262 27.00 -13.25 15.02
N PRO A 263 27.62 -13.90 16.03
CA PRO A 263 28.82 -14.72 15.80
C PRO A 263 28.58 -15.87 14.83
N VAL A 264 27.44 -16.56 14.95
CA VAL A 264 27.06 -17.69 14.09
C VAL A 264 26.76 -17.20 12.68
N CYS A 265 25.98 -16.12 12.54
CA CYS A 265 25.70 -15.53 11.23
C CYS A 265 26.98 -15.09 10.52
N ARG A 266 27.95 -14.52 11.24
CA ARG A 266 29.26 -14.15 10.68
C ARG A 266 30.07 -15.36 10.24
N GLU A 267 30.09 -16.43 11.03
CA GLU A 267 30.76 -17.69 10.67
C GLU A 267 30.19 -18.28 9.37
N LEU A 268 28.88 -18.15 9.18
CA LEU A 268 28.16 -18.70 8.02
C LEU A 268 28.07 -17.75 6.82
N GLY A 269 28.54 -16.51 6.94
CA GLY A 269 28.39 -15.48 5.90
C GLY A 269 26.94 -15.06 5.66
N LEU A 270 26.06 -15.18 6.67
CA LEU A 270 24.66 -14.79 6.61
C LEU A 270 24.52 -13.30 6.90
N HIS A 271 24.35 -12.49 5.87
CA HIS A 271 24.05 -11.07 5.99
C HIS A 271 22.65 -10.85 6.55
N ILE A 272 22.47 -9.84 7.40
CA ILE A 272 21.24 -9.64 8.15
C ILE A 272 20.57 -8.32 7.75
N LEU A 273 19.32 -8.38 7.31
CA LEU A 273 18.43 -7.23 7.26
C LEU A 273 17.61 -7.19 8.55
N VAL A 274 17.78 -6.15 9.36
CA VAL A 274 16.95 -5.95 10.55
C VAL A 274 15.62 -5.33 10.11
N ASP A 275 14.53 -6.09 10.23
CA ASP A 275 13.19 -5.70 9.81
C ASP A 275 12.29 -5.37 10.98
N LEU A 276 11.76 -4.13 11.03
CA LEU A 276 10.78 -3.76 12.03
C LEU A 276 9.37 -4.19 11.60
N HIS A 277 9.02 -5.42 11.99
CA HIS A 277 7.76 -6.04 11.61
C HIS A 277 6.57 -5.55 12.45
N THR A 278 6.77 -5.36 13.75
CA THR A 278 5.80 -4.75 14.67
C THR A 278 6.24 -3.34 15.02
N PRO A 279 5.64 -2.28 14.42
CA PRO A 279 5.98 -0.90 14.78
C PRO A 279 5.39 -0.49 16.15
N PRO A 280 5.90 0.59 16.77
CA PRO A 280 5.32 1.14 18.00
C PRO A 280 3.82 1.40 17.90
N GLY A 281 3.08 0.93 18.92
CA GLY A 281 1.63 1.02 18.96
C GLY A 281 0.90 -0.01 18.09
N GLY A 282 1.61 -0.87 17.34
CA GLY A 282 1.00 -1.91 16.53
C GLY A 282 0.02 -1.35 15.50
N ARG A 283 -1.14 -2.00 15.37
CA ARG A 283 -2.21 -1.64 14.42
C ARG A 283 -3.56 -1.47 15.11
N ASN A 284 -4.43 -0.65 14.53
CA ASN A 284 -5.84 -0.55 14.93
C ASN A 284 -6.68 -1.68 14.30
N ASP A 285 -7.99 -1.71 14.60
CA ASP A 285 -8.92 -2.72 14.08
C ASP A 285 -9.00 -2.72 12.54
N GLU A 286 -8.77 -1.57 11.90
CA GLU A 286 -8.68 -1.42 10.44
C GLU A 286 -7.33 -1.88 9.85
N LYS A 287 -6.41 -2.38 10.68
CA LYS A 287 -5.05 -2.81 10.32
C LYS A 287 -4.14 -1.66 9.88
N GLU A 288 -4.49 -0.43 10.21
CA GLU A 288 -3.67 0.77 9.99
C GLU A 288 -2.66 0.89 11.14
N CYS A 289 -1.41 1.27 10.83
CA CYS A 289 -0.38 1.41 11.85
C CYS A 289 -0.68 2.60 12.75
N ASN A 290 -0.61 2.42 14.07
CA ASN A 290 -0.84 3.51 15.04
C ASN A 290 0.24 4.61 14.97
N LEU A 291 1.37 4.35 14.30
CA LEU A 291 2.34 5.36 13.85
C LEU A 291 1.71 6.56 13.12
N PHE A 292 0.58 6.34 12.45
CA PHE A 292 -0.10 7.36 11.66
C PHE A 292 -1.34 7.92 12.35
N LYS A 293 -1.54 7.57 13.62
CA LYS A 293 -2.69 8.01 14.43
C LYS A 293 -2.26 8.90 15.59
N GLU A 294 -1.10 8.63 16.19
CA GLU A 294 -0.66 9.35 17.38
C GLU A 294 0.83 9.74 17.31
N LYS A 295 1.11 11.00 17.67
CA LYS A 295 2.47 11.55 17.62
C LYS A 295 3.46 10.82 18.52
N ARG A 296 3.01 10.36 19.69
CA ARG A 296 3.84 9.59 20.63
C ARG A 296 4.48 8.35 20.00
N PHE A 297 3.76 7.67 19.10
CA PHE A 297 4.29 6.49 18.43
C PHE A 297 5.32 6.85 17.35
N GLN A 298 5.16 7.99 16.65
CA GLN A 298 6.22 8.51 15.78
C GLN A 298 7.48 8.89 16.55
N ASP A 299 7.32 9.53 17.71
CA ASP A 299 8.46 9.91 18.55
C ASP A 299 9.20 8.65 19.06
N THR A 300 8.47 7.61 19.51
CA THR A 300 9.06 6.30 19.86
C THR A 300 9.73 5.64 18.65
N PHE A 301 9.12 5.69 17.46
CA PHE A 301 9.69 5.16 16.22
C PHE A 301 11.01 5.81 15.82
N LEU A 302 11.08 7.13 15.92
CA LEU A 302 12.31 7.87 15.64
C LEU A 302 13.42 7.50 16.66
N SER A 303 13.06 7.40 17.95
CA SER A 303 14.02 7.06 19.00
C SER A 303 14.51 5.61 18.92
N LEU A 304 13.64 4.65 18.59
CA LEU A 304 14.03 3.24 18.48
C LEU A 304 14.99 3.03 17.31
N TRP A 305 14.79 3.70 16.18
CA TRP A 305 15.70 3.59 15.05
C TRP A 305 17.06 4.21 15.33
N GLU A 306 17.13 5.30 16.09
CA GLU A 306 18.41 5.79 16.61
C GLU A 306 19.10 4.76 17.50
N LYS A 307 18.34 4.06 18.37
CA LYS A 307 18.87 2.99 19.23
C LYS A 307 19.43 1.82 18.42
N ILE A 308 18.69 1.32 17.43
CA ILE A 308 19.11 0.23 16.54
C ILE A 308 20.37 0.64 15.77
N ALA A 309 20.37 1.83 15.16
CA ALA A 309 21.53 2.35 14.44
C ALA A 309 22.77 2.47 15.33
N ARG A 310 22.64 2.96 16.59
CA ARG A 310 23.77 3.03 17.53
C ARG A 310 24.32 1.65 17.86
N ARG A 311 23.45 0.65 17.98
CA ARG A 311 23.83 -0.72 18.32
C ARG A 311 24.63 -1.38 17.20
N TYR A 312 24.19 -1.20 15.95
CA TYR A 312 24.70 -1.99 14.82
C TYR A 312 25.61 -1.25 13.84
N LYS A 313 25.82 0.07 13.97
CA LYS A 313 26.64 0.85 13.01
C LYS A 313 28.05 0.31 12.70
N ASN A 314 28.63 -0.50 13.57
CA ASN A 314 29.95 -1.09 13.40
C ASN A 314 29.91 -2.61 13.11
N GLU A 315 28.72 -3.20 12.98
CA GLU A 315 28.53 -4.64 12.76
C GLU A 315 28.37 -4.93 11.27
N SER A 316 29.45 -5.32 10.61
CA SER A 316 29.48 -5.50 9.15
C SER A 316 28.59 -6.62 8.61
N ILE A 317 28.13 -7.56 9.46
CA ILE A 317 27.21 -8.61 9.02
C ILE A 317 25.77 -8.10 8.93
N ILE A 318 25.43 -6.98 9.59
CA ILE A 318 24.19 -6.26 9.29
C ILE A 318 24.35 -5.68 7.88
N TRP A 319 23.46 -6.02 6.97
CA TRP A 319 23.40 -5.42 5.64
C TRP A 319 22.65 -4.09 5.69
N GLY A 320 21.54 -4.05 6.44
CA GLY A 320 20.72 -2.86 6.50
C GLY A 320 19.56 -2.92 7.47
N TYR A 321 18.73 -1.88 7.36
CA TYR A 321 17.58 -1.60 8.22
C TYR A 321 16.32 -1.47 7.37
N ASP A 322 15.34 -2.37 7.53
CA ASP A 322 14.02 -2.28 6.90
C ASP A 322 13.05 -1.57 7.85
N LEU A 323 12.65 -0.35 7.45
CA LEU A 323 12.13 0.64 8.40
C LEU A 323 10.80 0.23 9.05
N VAL A 324 9.89 -0.33 8.25
CA VAL A 324 8.59 -0.86 8.69
C VAL A 324 8.13 -1.87 7.65
N ASN A 325 7.79 -3.08 8.09
CA ASN A 325 7.10 -4.07 7.26
C ASN A 325 5.67 -3.64 6.95
N GLU A 326 5.30 -3.65 5.67
CA GLU A 326 3.93 -3.43 5.18
C GLU A 326 3.23 -2.19 5.80
N PRO A 327 3.80 -0.98 5.69
CA PRO A 327 3.25 0.21 6.34
C PRO A 327 1.84 0.52 5.81
N VAL A 328 0.88 0.81 6.69
CA VAL A 328 -0.50 1.19 6.32
C VAL A 328 -0.90 2.47 7.05
N GLU A 329 -1.09 3.56 6.30
CA GLU A 329 -1.34 4.89 6.85
C GLU A 329 -2.80 5.12 7.29
N GLY A 330 -3.75 4.67 6.47
CA GLY A 330 -5.15 5.08 6.62
C GLY A 330 -5.34 6.59 6.42
N ILE A 331 -6.30 7.16 7.15
CA ILE A 331 -6.43 8.63 7.28
C ILE A 331 -5.41 9.12 8.31
N VAL A 332 -4.52 10.02 7.87
CA VAL A 332 -3.47 10.63 8.70
C VAL A 332 -3.93 12.02 9.17
N PRO A 333 -3.94 12.32 10.49
CA PRO A 333 -4.21 13.67 11.00
C PRO A 333 -3.19 14.69 10.50
N ASP A 334 -3.58 15.97 10.43
CA ASP A 334 -2.75 17.02 9.80
C ASP A 334 -1.42 17.29 10.55
N ASP A 335 -1.33 16.97 11.84
CA ASP A 335 -0.15 17.12 12.70
C ASP A 335 0.75 15.86 12.78
N ILE A 336 0.39 14.82 12.03
CA ILE A 336 1.08 13.52 11.98
C ILE A 336 1.76 13.37 10.61
N MET A 337 3.02 12.91 10.59
CA MET A 337 3.73 12.70 9.33
C MET A 337 3.15 11.51 8.55
N GLU A 338 2.91 11.70 7.25
CA GLU A 338 2.69 10.61 6.30
C GLU A 338 3.93 9.70 6.19
N TRP A 339 3.78 8.47 5.69
CA TRP A 339 4.82 7.44 5.66
C TRP A 339 6.12 7.94 5.04
N ARG A 340 6.05 8.61 3.90
CA ARG A 340 7.26 9.12 3.23
C ARG A 340 7.99 10.16 4.08
N ASP A 341 7.26 11.05 4.74
CA ASP A 341 7.86 12.11 5.55
C ASP A 341 8.42 11.55 6.87
N LEU A 342 7.73 10.57 7.47
CA LEU A 342 8.25 9.83 8.62
C LEU A 342 9.52 9.06 8.24
N ALA A 343 9.54 8.37 7.10
CA ALA A 343 10.72 7.67 6.61
C ALA A 343 11.90 8.63 6.37
N ILE A 344 11.66 9.82 5.79
CA ILE A 344 12.69 10.86 5.63
C ILE A 344 13.26 11.28 7.00
N ALA A 345 12.39 11.58 7.97
CA ALA A 345 12.81 11.98 9.31
C ALA A 345 13.62 10.87 10.01
N THR A 346 13.20 9.61 9.87
CA THR A 346 13.91 8.44 10.41
C THR A 346 15.27 8.26 9.74
N ILE A 347 15.35 8.33 8.42
CA ILE A 347 16.61 8.20 7.68
C ILE A 347 17.59 9.30 8.10
N GLN A 348 17.14 10.54 8.26
CA GLN A 348 18.00 11.64 8.74
C GLN A 348 18.63 11.31 10.11
N ARG A 349 17.83 10.78 11.03
CA ARG A 349 18.29 10.40 12.37
C ARG A 349 19.24 9.20 12.34
N ILE A 350 18.95 8.17 11.53
CA ILE A 350 19.85 7.03 11.33
C ILE A 350 21.17 7.52 10.72
N ARG A 351 21.15 8.34 9.66
CA ARG A 351 22.36 8.82 8.97
C ARG A 351 23.23 9.74 9.83
N ALA A 352 22.68 10.39 10.85
CA ALA A 352 23.46 11.10 11.86
C ALA A 352 24.30 10.19 12.77
N ILE A 353 24.05 8.87 12.74
CA ILE A 353 24.64 7.85 13.60
C ILE A 353 25.43 6.82 12.79
N ASP A 354 24.86 6.43 11.65
CA ASP A 354 25.30 5.35 10.77
C ASP A 354 25.18 5.78 9.30
N SER A 355 26.33 6.11 8.70
CA SER A 355 26.42 6.51 7.31
C SER A 355 26.55 5.35 6.33
N GLU A 356 26.72 4.11 6.81
CA GLU A 356 27.20 3.00 5.98
C GLU A 356 26.12 1.98 5.62
N HIS A 357 25.33 1.52 6.58
CA HIS A 357 24.35 0.47 6.34
C HIS A 357 23.25 0.91 5.38
N ALA A 358 22.79 -0.04 4.54
CA ALA A 358 21.66 0.21 3.66
C ALA A 358 20.40 0.49 4.48
N ILE A 359 19.53 1.37 3.98
CA ILE A 359 18.17 1.51 4.52
C ILE A 359 17.20 1.01 3.48
N ILE A 360 16.36 0.07 3.87
CA ILE A 360 15.34 -0.54 3.05
C ILE A 360 14.02 0.20 3.31
N LEU A 361 13.34 0.58 2.23
CA LEU A 361 12.08 1.31 2.29
C LEU A 361 11.00 0.62 1.45
N GLU A 362 9.93 0.20 2.12
CA GLU A 362 8.73 -0.35 1.49
C GLU A 362 7.70 0.72 1.11
N GLY A 363 6.83 0.39 0.15
CA GLY A 363 5.69 1.22 -0.23
C GLY A 363 4.50 1.06 0.72
N ALA A 364 3.77 2.15 0.96
CA ALA A 364 2.46 2.13 1.64
C ALA A 364 1.30 2.30 0.65
N PRO A 365 0.15 1.60 0.84
CA PRO A 365 -0.12 0.66 1.91
C PRO A 365 0.39 -0.77 1.63
N GLY A 366 0.88 -1.46 2.67
CA GLY A 366 0.98 -2.92 2.68
C GLY A 366 2.12 -3.54 1.87
N GLY A 367 3.18 -2.80 1.53
CA GLY A 367 4.42 -3.38 0.98
C GLY A 367 4.34 -3.94 -0.44
N GLY A 368 3.19 -3.91 -1.11
CA GLY A 368 3.02 -4.49 -2.45
C GLY A 368 3.67 -3.69 -3.58
N ALA A 369 3.84 -4.32 -4.74
CA ALA A 369 4.39 -3.69 -5.95
C ALA A 369 3.67 -2.38 -6.34
N GLY A 370 2.34 -2.33 -6.21
CA GLY A 370 1.53 -1.13 -6.45
C GLY A 370 1.88 0.02 -5.50
N ALA A 371 2.03 -0.29 -4.22
CA ALA A 371 2.41 0.70 -3.21
C ALA A 371 3.83 1.24 -3.44
N LEU A 372 4.76 0.39 -3.89
CA LEU A 372 6.11 0.81 -4.22
C LEU A 372 6.15 1.77 -5.43
N ILE A 373 5.44 1.45 -6.52
CA ILE A 373 5.44 2.33 -7.69
C ILE A 373 4.77 3.69 -7.42
N ASP A 374 3.93 3.78 -6.39
CA ASP A 374 3.32 5.03 -5.93
C ASP A 374 4.23 5.81 -4.95
N LEU A 375 5.23 5.17 -4.36
CA LEU A 375 6.23 5.80 -3.50
C LEU A 375 7.24 6.62 -4.32
N GLN A 376 7.37 7.91 -4.00
CA GLN A 376 8.46 8.72 -4.54
C GLN A 376 9.75 8.46 -3.76
N PRO A 377 10.88 8.13 -4.43
CA PRO A 377 12.15 7.98 -3.77
C PRO A 377 12.47 9.12 -2.82
N VAL A 378 13.08 8.75 -1.70
CA VAL A 378 13.56 9.70 -0.70
C VAL A 378 14.90 10.27 -1.14
N PRO A 379 15.22 11.53 -0.78
CA PRO A 379 16.42 12.22 -1.26
C PRO A 379 17.67 11.83 -0.45
N PHE A 380 17.91 10.53 -0.27
CA PHE A 380 19.07 9.99 0.46
C PHE A 380 19.82 9.00 -0.41
N ASP A 381 21.12 8.90 -0.16
CA ASP A 381 21.94 7.83 -0.69
C ASP A 381 21.73 6.53 0.12
N LYS A 382 22.28 5.44 -0.42
CA LYS A 382 22.30 4.14 0.24
C LYS A 382 20.91 3.60 0.63
N ILE A 383 19.91 3.90 -0.20
CA ILE A 383 18.53 3.42 -0.04
C ILE A 383 18.27 2.28 -1.04
N VAL A 384 17.70 1.20 -0.53
CA VAL A 384 17.17 0.08 -1.32
C VAL A 384 15.66 0.07 -1.15
N TYR A 385 14.91 -0.22 -2.20
CA TYR A 385 13.45 -0.22 -2.12
C TYR A 385 12.93 -1.64 -2.15
N SER A 386 11.93 -1.92 -1.31
CA SER A 386 11.38 -3.26 -1.14
C SER A 386 9.93 -3.36 -1.56
N PHE A 387 9.56 -4.52 -2.10
CA PHE A 387 8.16 -4.92 -2.24
C PHE A 387 7.97 -6.42 -1.95
N HIS A 388 6.74 -6.81 -1.61
CA HIS A 388 6.33 -8.20 -1.41
C HIS A 388 5.60 -8.77 -2.64
N MET A 389 5.90 -10.02 -2.97
CA MET A 389 5.36 -10.71 -4.15
C MET A 389 4.49 -11.92 -3.77
N TYR A 390 3.19 -11.67 -3.68
CA TYR A 390 2.16 -12.69 -3.42
C TYR A 390 1.08 -12.77 -4.50
N GLN A 391 1.25 -12.09 -5.64
CA GLN A 391 0.24 -12.08 -6.70
C GLN A 391 0.31 -13.37 -7.55
N PRO A 392 -0.82 -14.07 -7.78
CA PRO A 392 -2.18 -13.78 -7.30
C PRO A 392 -2.38 -14.28 -5.86
N SER A 393 -2.92 -13.42 -4.99
CA SER A 393 -3.09 -13.72 -3.57
C SER A 393 -4.04 -14.88 -3.32
N THR A 394 -5.08 -15.02 -4.15
CA THR A 394 -6.04 -16.13 -4.13
C THR A 394 -5.40 -17.48 -4.35
N PHE A 395 -4.20 -17.55 -4.95
CA PHE A 395 -3.41 -18.78 -5.07
C PHE A 395 -2.38 -18.92 -3.96
N THR A 396 -1.60 -17.88 -3.68
CA THR A 396 -0.50 -17.93 -2.70
C THR A 396 -1.00 -18.11 -1.26
N HIS A 397 -2.25 -17.73 -1.00
CA HIS A 397 -2.96 -17.82 0.29
C HIS A 397 -4.22 -18.70 0.24
N GLN A 398 -4.37 -19.56 -0.78
CA GLN A 398 -5.56 -20.40 -0.89
C GLN A 398 -5.71 -21.33 0.33
N ASN A 399 -6.94 -21.46 0.82
CA ASN A 399 -7.30 -22.37 1.90
C ASN A 399 -6.53 -22.20 3.21
N ILE A 400 -6.12 -20.97 3.57
CA ILE A 400 -5.61 -20.66 4.91
C ILE A 400 -6.75 -20.71 5.93
N TYR A 401 -7.83 -19.96 5.67
CA TYR A 401 -9.00 -19.88 6.55
C TYR A 401 -10.24 -20.60 5.98
N ASP A 402 -10.23 -20.86 4.68
CA ASP A 402 -11.32 -21.47 3.95
C ASP A 402 -10.95 -22.89 3.48
N ASP A 403 -11.95 -23.63 3.00
CA ASP A 403 -11.77 -24.91 2.32
C ASP A 403 -12.53 -24.87 0.98
N VAL A 404 -12.03 -24.05 0.05
CA VAL A 404 -12.53 -23.96 -1.33
C VAL A 404 -11.76 -24.89 -2.27
N THR A 405 -12.30 -25.11 -3.48
CA THR A 405 -11.61 -25.90 -4.51
C THR A 405 -10.21 -25.33 -4.77
N PRO A 406 -9.14 -26.14 -4.55
CA PRO A 406 -7.78 -25.67 -4.75
C PRO A 406 -7.50 -25.24 -6.19
N ILE A 407 -6.69 -24.19 -6.32
CA ILE A 407 -6.29 -23.55 -7.57
C ILE A 407 -4.85 -23.94 -7.90
N SER A 408 -4.60 -24.30 -9.16
CA SER A 408 -3.27 -24.64 -9.66
C SER A 408 -2.59 -23.45 -10.35
N TYR A 409 -1.26 -23.45 -10.34
CA TYR A 409 -0.41 -22.54 -11.11
C TYR A 409 0.59 -23.37 -11.92
N PRO A 410 0.86 -23.04 -13.20
CA PRO A 410 0.14 -22.08 -14.02
C PRO A 410 -1.33 -22.47 -14.20
N GLY A 411 -2.23 -21.49 -14.28
CA GLY A 411 -3.66 -21.77 -14.39
C GLY A 411 -4.53 -20.53 -14.49
N VAL A 412 -5.83 -20.73 -14.67
CA VAL A 412 -6.82 -19.64 -14.61
C VAL A 412 -7.17 -19.37 -13.15
N ILE A 413 -6.89 -18.15 -12.69
CA ILE A 413 -7.06 -17.67 -11.32
C ILE A 413 -7.80 -16.34 -11.41
N ASP A 414 -8.95 -16.25 -10.73
CA ASP A 414 -9.84 -15.07 -10.79
C ASP A 414 -10.23 -14.67 -12.22
N GLY A 415 -10.49 -15.67 -13.08
CA GLY A 415 -10.91 -15.47 -14.47
C GLY A 415 -9.78 -15.03 -15.42
N LYS A 416 -8.53 -15.01 -14.96
CA LYS A 416 -7.35 -14.61 -15.73
C LYS A 416 -6.33 -15.75 -15.78
N MET A 417 -5.68 -15.94 -16.93
CA MET A 417 -4.57 -16.88 -17.03
C MET A 417 -3.33 -16.33 -16.31
N TRP A 418 -2.79 -17.10 -15.37
CA TRP A 418 -1.55 -16.82 -14.66
C TRP A 418 -0.48 -17.84 -15.02
N ASP A 419 0.56 -17.36 -15.67
CA ASP A 419 1.78 -18.08 -16.01
C ASP A 419 3.00 -17.16 -15.79
N LYS A 420 4.21 -17.60 -16.16
CA LYS A 420 5.43 -16.78 -16.00
C LYS A 420 5.35 -15.45 -16.74
N ASN A 421 4.67 -15.39 -17.89
CA ASN A 421 4.56 -14.14 -18.65
C ASN A 421 3.65 -13.14 -17.92
N GLU A 422 2.55 -13.63 -17.34
CA GLU A 422 1.69 -12.77 -16.53
C GLU A 422 2.40 -12.29 -15.26
N LEU A 423 3.19 -13.14 -14.59
CA LEU A 423 4.02 -12.71 -13.46
C LEU A 423 5.02 -11.60 -13.88
N ARG A 424 5.66 -11.74 -15.06
CA ARG A 424 6.54 -10.69 -15.60
C ARG A 424 5.78 -9.39 -15.85
N LEU A 425 4.57 -9.45 -16.41
CA LEU A 425 3.75 -8.27 -16.64
C LEU A 425 3.35 -7.59 -15.33
N ASN A 426 2.98 -8.37 -14.32
CA ASN A 426 2.65 -7.87 -12.99
C ASN A 426 3.81 -7.08 -12.37
N MET A 427 5.04 -7.57 -12.50
CA MET A 427 6.23 -6.93 -11.95
C MET A 427 6.88 -5.90 -12.88
N LYS A 428 6.42 -5.78 -14.14
CA LYS A 428 7.01 -4.86 -15.12
C LYS A 428 7.03 -3.42 -14.63
N ARG A 429 5.98 -2.97 -13.92
CA ARG A 429 5.91 -1.59 -13.42
C ARG A 429 6.97 -1.32 -12.36
N VAL A 430 7.34 -2.32 -11.54
CA VAL A 430 8.46 -2.21 -10.59
C VAL A 430 9.78 -2.07 -11.34
N LEU A 431 9.99 -2.87 -12.40
CA LEU A 431 11.19 -2.77 -13.24
C LEU A 431 11.29 -1.41 -13.96
N ASP A 432 10.19 -0.93 -14.53
CA ASP A 432 10.15 0.38 -15.18
C ASP A 432 10.45 1.50 -14.16
N TRP A 433 9.91 1.39 -12.94
CA TRP A 433 10.15 2.30 -11.83
C TRP A 433 11.61 2.26 -11.36
N GLN A 434 12.19 1.06 -11.20
CA GLN A 434 13.61 0.87 -10.89
C GLN A 434 14.49 1.61 -11.89
N ARG A 435 14.26 1.38 -13.19
CA ARG A 435 15.01 2.00 -14.28
C ARG A 435 14.83 3.50 -14.31
N ALA A 436 13.62 3.98 -14.07
CA ALA A 436 13.31 5.41 -14.07
C ALA A 436 14.04 6.18 -12.96
N TYR A 437 14.24 5.57 -11.79
CA TYR A 437 14.90 6.22 -10.65
C TYR A 437 16.36 5.80 -10.45
N ASN A 438 16.87 4.85 -11.23
CA ASN A 438 18.16 4.17 -11.03
C ASN A 438 18.39 3.73 -9.58
N VAL A 439 17.40 3.03 -9.03
CA VAL A 439 17.45 2.48 -7.68
C VAL A 439 17.59 0.96 -7.74
N HIS A 440 17.88 0.34 -6.60
CA HIS A 440 17.91 -1.12 -6.49
C HIS A 440 16.64 -1.64 -5.81
N ILE A 441 16.23 -2.83 -6.22
CA ILE A 441 15.03 -3.51 -5.70
C ILE A 441 15.44 -4.74 -4.91
N TYR A 442 14.82 -4.86 -3.73
CA TYR A 442 14.82 -6.03 -2.89
C TYR A 442 13.39 -6.62 -2.83
N VAL A 443 13.25 -7.93 -2.96
CA VAL A 443 11.97 -8.61 -2.75
C VAL A 443 11.95 -9.13 -1.32
N GLY A 444 11.33 -8.35 -0.42
CA GLY A 444 11.34 -8.61 1.01
C GLY A 444 10.66 -9.91 1.41
N GLU A 445 9.60 -10.26 0.69
CA GLU A 445 8.86 -11.48 0.91
C GLU A 445 8.23 -12.01 -0.38
N PHE A 446 8.18 -13.33 -0.50
CA PHE A 446 7.37 -14.05 -1.48
C PHE A 446 7.18 -15.49 -1.04
N SER A 447 6.02 -16.06 -1.35
CA SER A 447 5.74 -17.47 -1.12
C SER A 447 4.54 -18.00 -1.90
N ALA A 448 4.29 -19.30 -1.76
CA ALA A 448 3.06 -19.95 -2.15
C ALA A 448 2.71 -21.07 -1.18
N ILE A 449 1.42 -21.27 -0.94
CA ILE A 449 0.93 -22.23 0.03
C ILE A 449 1.38 -23.66 -0.31
N ARG A 450 1.82 -24.41 0.69
CA ARG A 450 2.44 -25.72 0.46
C ARG A 450 1.45 -26.79 -0.02
N TRP A 451 0.16 -26.62 0.24
CA TRP A 451 -0.92 -27.52 -0.17
C TRP A 451 -1.60 -27.12 -1.49
N ALA A 452 -1.00 -26.22 -2.27
CA ALA A 452 -1.42 -26.00 -3.65
C ALA A 452 -1.32 -27.32 -4.44
N PRO A 453 -2.25 -27.62 -5.37
CA PRO A 453 -2.31 -28.91 -6.04
C PRO A 453 -1.05 -29.23 -6.86
N GLY A 454 -0.68 -30.51 -6.86
CA GLY A 454 0.45 -31.00 -7.64
C GLY A 454 1.76 -30.29 -7.27
N ASN A 455 2.51 -29.83 -8.28
CA ASN A 455 3.73 -29.04 -8.12
C ASN A 455 3.50 -27.53 -8.22
N SER A 456 2.26 -27.04 -8.13
CA SER A 456 1.94 -25.64 -8.42
C SER A 456 2.77 -24.63 -7.62
N ALA A 457 2.94 -24.86 -6.32
CA ALA A 457 3.77 -24.00 -5.48
C ALA A 457 5.25 -24.01 -5.92
N TYR A 458 5.78 -25.16 -6.35
CA TYR A 458 7.13 -25.24 -6.90
C TYR A 458 7.25 -24.46 -8.21
N GLU A 459 6.29 -24.61 -9.13
CA GLU A 459 6.31 -23.93 -10.43
C GLU A 459 6.20 -22.41 -10.27
N TYR A 460 5.33 -21.95 -9.36
CA TYR A 460 5.23 -20.52 -9.01
C TYR A 460 6.55 -19.99 -8.45
N LEU A 461 7.13 -20.66 -7.45
CA LEU A 461 8.39 -20.23 -6.84
C LEU A 461 9.54 -20.20 -7.84
N ARG A 462 9.63 -21.19 -8.72
CA ARG A 462 10.63 -21.21 -9.80
C ARG A 462 10.46 -19.99 -10.69
N ASP A 463 9.24 -19.71 -11.12
CA ASP A 463 8.97 -18.65 -12.09
C ASP A 463 9.18 -17.24 -11.50
N VAL A 464 8.80 -17.00 -10.23
CA VAL A 464 9.08 -15.70 -9.58
C VAL A 464 10.58 -15.51 -9.31
N ILE A 465 11.28 -16.54 -8.81
CA ILE A 465 12.73 -16.44 -8.55
C ILE A 465 13.48 -16.20 -9.86
N ASP A 466 13.15 -16.91 -10.95
CA ASP A 466 13.74 -16.66 -12.25
C ASP A 466 13.58 -15.18 -12.67
N ILE A 467 12.40 -14.59 -12.43
CA ILE A 467 12.15 -13.18 -12.77
C ILE A 467 12.97 -12.23 -11.88
N PHE A 468 13.11 -12.53 -10.58
CA PHE A 468 13.96 -11.73 -9.69
C PHE A 468 15.41 -11.75 -10.18
N GLU A 469 15.90 -12.93 -10.57
CA GLU A 469 17.27 -13.12 -11.06
C GLU A 469 17.49 -12.45 -12.43
N GLU A 470 16.52 -12.55 -13.35
CA GLU A 470 16.51 -11.84 -14.63
C GLU A 470 16.63 -10.32 -14.47
N ASN A 471 16.03 -9.76 -13.40
CA ASN A 471 16.01 -8.32 -13.13
C ASN A 471 17.08 -7.85 -12.13
N GLU A 472 17.96 -8.77 -11.73
CA GLU A 472 19.00 -8.51 -10.75
C GLU A 472 18.49 -8.05 -9.38
N TRP A 473 17.40 -8.61 -8.87
CA TRP A 473 16.83 -8.28 -7.55
C TRP A 473 17.31 -9.23 -6.46
N ASP A 474 17.67 -8.68 -5.31
CA ASP A 474 17.89 -9.47 -4.09
C ASP A 474 16.57 -9.92 -3.50
N TRP A 475 16.54 -11.03 -2.76
CA TRP A 475 15.28 -11.59 -2.29
C TRP A 475 15.39 -12.42 -1.01
N ALA A 476 14.30 -12.41 -0.24
CA ALA A 476 14.09 -13.29 0.90
C ALA A 476 12.78 -14.08 0.73
N TYR A 477 12.91 -15.42 0.74
CA TYR A 477 11.76 -16.32 0.77
C TYR A 477 11.02 -16.23 2.11
N HIS A 478 9.69 -16.12 2.09
CA HIS A 478 8.86 -16.20 3.29
C HIS A 478 8.25 -17.63 3.34
N ALA A 479 8.59 -18.54 4.27
CA ALA A 479 9.47 -18.39 5.43
C ALA A 479 10.40 -19.58 5.64
N PHE A 480 11.52 -19.34 6.32
CA PHE A 480 12.32 -20.38 6.98
C PHE A 480 11.89 -20.53 8.45
N ARG A 481 11.24 -21.65 8.78
CA ARG A 481 10.84 -22.06 10.15
C ARG A 481 10.04 -21.03 10.96
N GLU A 482 9.24 -20.23 10.29
CA GLU A 482 8.30 -19.30 10.93
C GLU A 482 6.88 -19.88 10.96
N TRP A 483 6.37 -20.28 9.79
CA TRP A 483 5.02 -20.83 9.66
C TRP A 483 4.98 -22.04 8.73
N ALA A 484 4.24 -23.07 9.14
CA ALA A 484 4.19 -24.34 8.41
C ALA A 484 3.52 -24.23 7.04
N GLY A 485 2.61 -23.27 6.81
CA GLY A 485 1.88 -23.17 5.53
C GLY A 485 2.74 -22.73 4.34
N TRP A 486 3.79 -21.97 4.61
CA TRP A 486 4.81 -21.55 3.65
C TRP A 486 6.16 -22.23 3.88
N SER A 487 6.19 -23.36 4.57
CA SER A 487 7.44 -24.08 4.78
C SER A 487 7.79 -24.97 3.59
N VAL A 488 9.01 -24.83 3.08
CA VAL A 488 9.60 -25.75 2.10
C VAL A 488 10.02 -27.09 2.71
N GLU A 489 10.17 -27.15 4.04
CA GLU A 489 10.57 -28.37 4.76
C GLU A 489 9.38 -29.32 4.99
N HIS A 490 8.14 -28.88 4.72
CA HIS A 490 6.94 -29.69 4.94
C HIS A 490 6.36 -30.22 3.62
N THR A 491 5.68 -31.37 3.71
CA THR A 491 4.98 -32.00 2.56
C THR A 491 3.80 -31.14 2.07
N GLY A 492 3.10 -31.58 1.01
CA GLY A 492 1.90 -30.87 0.52
C GLY A 492 0.65 -31.06 1.38
N ASP A 493 0.69 -31.88 2.43
CA ASP A 493 -0.47 -32.15 3.27
C ASP A 493 -0.67 -31.04 4.31
N LYS A 494 -1.74 -30.24 4.15
CA LYS A 494 -2.14 -29.14 5.04
C LYS A 494 -2.17 -29.54 6.52
N TYR A 495 -2.59 -30.77 6.83
CA TYR A 495 -2.78 -31.23 8.20
C TYR A 495 -1.56 -31.93 8.79
N ASN A 496 -0.55 -32.25 7.98
CA ASN A 496 0.70 -32.80 8.45
C ASN A 496 1.68 -31.69 8.83
N THR A 497 1.97 -31.55 10.12
CA THR A 497 2.91 -30.56 10.68
C THR A 497 4.33 -31.09 10.88
N GLN A 498 4.63 -32.30 10.38
CA GLN A 498 5.97 -32.87 10.42
C GLN A 498 6.78 -32.46 9.19
N HIS A 499 8.09 -32.30 9.38
CA HIS A 499 9.02 -32.12 8.29
C HIS A 499 8.99 -33.34 7.36
N ALA A 500 9.16 -33.10 6.07
CA ALA A 500 9.31 -34.14 5.08
C ALA A 500 10.58 -34.97 5.38
N PRO A 501 10.55 -36.30 5.21
CA PRO A 501 11.69 -37.17 5.51
C PRO A 501 12.85 -36.97 4.53
N ILE A 502 12.59 -36.34 3.39
CA ILE A 502 13.57 -35.93 2.38
C ILE A 502 13.25 -34.50 1.93
N PRO A 503 14.23 -33.73 1.43
CA PRO A 503 13.99 -32.39 0.90
C PRO A 503 12.88 -32.39 -0.16
N THR A 504 11.92 -31.48 -0.03
CA THR A 504 10.85 -31.32 -1.02
C THR A 504 11.39 -30.68 -2.30
N ASN A 505 10.65 -30.76 -3.41
CA ASN A 505 11.01 -30.04 -4.64
C ASN A 505 11.18 -28.53 -4.40
N ARG A 506 10.38 -27.94 -3.51
CA ARG A 506 10.49 -26.52 -3.14
C ARG A 506 11.78 -26.23 -2.38
N GLN A 507 12.18 -27.11 -1.46
CA GLN A 507 13.43 -26.95 -0.71
C GLN A 507 14.64 -27.11 -1.63
N ILE A 508 14.61 -28.10 -2.52
CA ILE A 508 15.66 -28.33 -3.53
C ILE A 508 15.80 -27.10 -4.43
N LEU A 509 14.67 -26.50 -4.87
CA LEU A 509 14.68 -25.26 -5.66
C LEU A 509 15.43 -24.13 -4.96
N LEU A 510 15.11 -23.85 -3.68
CA LEU A 510 15.79 -22.80 -2.93
C LEU A 510 17.28 -23.11 -2.77
N MET A 511 17.63 -24.35 -2.39
CA MET A 511 19.03 -24.79 -2.27
C MET A 511 19.80 -24.64 -3.58
N ASP A 512 19.21 -24.91 -4.73
CA ASP A 512 19.87 -24.77 -6.04
C ASP A 512 20.16 -23.32 -6.40
N TRP A 513 19.31 -22.39 -5.98
CA TRP A 513 19.58 -20.96 -6.08
C TRP A 513 20.61 -20.47 -5.06
N PHE A 514 20.52 -20.94 -3.82
CA PHE A 514 21.45 -20.60 -2.75
C PHE A 514 22.88 -21.08 -3.02
N LYS A 515 23.08 -22.21 -3.71
CA LYS A 515 24.42 -22.64 -4.18
C LYS A 515 25.13 -21.61 -5.09
N LYS A 516 24.41 -20.64 -5.65
CA LYS A 516 24.98 -19.54 -6.44
C LYS A 516 25.45 -18.36 -5.59
N ASN A 517 25.26 -18.42 -4.27
CA ASN A 517 25.71 -17.40 -3.36
C ASN A 517 27.24 -17.40 -3.22
N GLN A 518 27.73 -16.20 -2.92
CA GLN A 518 29.09 -15.96 -2.48
C GLN A 518 29.02 -15.66 -0.97
N HIS A 519 30.00 -16.16 -0.22
CA HIS A 519 30.13 -15.98 1.22
C HIS A 519 31.39 -15.18 1.53
#